data_AF-A0A839WY14-F1
#
_entry.id   AF-A0A839WY14-F1
#
_cell.length_a   1.000
_cell.length_b   1.000
_cell.length_c   1.000
_cell.angle_alpha   90.00
_cell.angle_beta   90.00
_cell.angle_gamma   90.00
#
_symmetry.space_group_name_H-M   'P 1'
#
loop_
_entity.id
_entity.type
_entity.pdbx_description
1 polymer ?
#
loop_
_entity_poly.entity_id
_entity_poly.type
_entity_poly.pdbx_seq_one_letter_code
_entity_poly.pdbx_strand_id
1 'polypeptide(L)'
;MLQTLLDYAPLIAAGMSGLTALIWIVYLNVFLSSYRRQHRPSILITSGAGRGMHAHCFVTNLGLEPVYLLDIMLELTGPDGHSVRAVIPERTERWQDPSVIEAEDARSATNVGPLGSGEEKDIGRFGTMLERACAANPHIQADMPVQCLEITVVTITASHAELCGASRRYRVETGPDGSTELRPTTIKARQLQGYMARRRLTREMARQLGRER
;
A
#
# COMPACT_ATOMS: atom_id res chain seq x y z
N MET A 1 -39.72 33.26 47.85
CA MET A 1 -39.08 33.40 46.53
C MET A 1 -37.61 32.96 46.54
N LEU A 2 -36.83 33.30 47.58
CA LEU A 2 -35.43 32.82 47.70
C LEU A 2 -35.33 31.32 48.07
N GLN A 3 -36.19 30.81 48.96
CA GLN A 3 -36.24 29.39 49.35
C GLN A 3 -36.59 28.46 48.18
N THR A 4 -37.56 28.85 47.34
CA THR A 4 -37.93 28.09 46.14
C THR A 4 -36.79 27.98 45.14
N LEU A 5 -35.90 28.97 45.05
CA LEU A 5 -34.72 28.91 44.18
C LEU A 5 -33.64 27.97 44.73
N LEU A 6 -33.51 27.84 46.06
CA LEU A 6 -32.56 26.94 46.71
C LEU A 6 -32.97 25.47 46.58
N ASP A 7 -34.27 25.15 46.60
CA ASP A 7 -34.75 23.77 46.47
C ASP A 7 -34.54 23.18 45.07
N TYR A 8 -34.60 24.01 44.01
CA TYR A 8 -34.35 23.57 42.63
C TYR A 8 -32.89 23.70 42.19
N ALA A 9 -32.03 24.37 42.97
CA ALA A 9 -30.61 24.54 42.64
C ALA A 9 -29.86 23.20 42.39
N PRO A 10 -30.08 22.11 43.17
CA PRO A 10 -29.44 20.82 42.90
C PRO A 10 -29.90 20.19 41.59
N LEU A 11 -31.19 20.32 41.25
CA LEU A 11 -31.77 19.82 40.00
C LEU A 11 -31.21 20.57 38.78
N ILE A 12 -31.10 21.90 38.89
CA ILE A 12 -30.50 22.75 37.84
C ILE A 12 -29.01 22.40 37.68
N ALA A 13 -28.27 22.25 38.78
CA ALA A 13 -26.85 21.87 38.74
C ALA A 13 -26.64 20.47 38.13
N ALA A 14 -27.48 19.50 38.49
CA ALA A 14 -27.48 18.16 37.90
C ALA A 14 -27.79 18.20 36.40
N GLY A 15 -28.79 18.99 35.99
CA GLY A 15 -29.14 19.22 34.59
C GLY A 15 -28.01 19.85 33.78
N MET A 16 -27.38 20.89 34.32
CA MET A 16 -26.20 21.54 33.73
C MET A 16 -25.01 20.58 33.61
N SER A 17 -24.78 19.74 34.62
CA SER A 17 -23.73 18.72 34.59
C SER A 17 -24.01 17.65 33.53
N GLY A 18 -25.26 17.21 33.41
CA GLY A 18 -25.69 16.27 32.37
C GLY A 18 -25.56 16.87 30.96
N LEU A 19 -25.94 18.13 30.77
CA LEU A 19 -25.76 18.84 29.51
C LEU A 19 -24.27 18.97 29.16
N THR A 20 -23.44 19.32 30.13
CA THR A 20 -21.99 19.41 29.94
C THR A 20 -21.41 18.04 29.55
N ALA A 21 -21.83 16.96 30.22
CA ALA A 21 -21.43 15.60 29.87
C ALA A 21 -21.88 15.21 28.45
N LEU A 22 -23.08 15.59 28.04
CA LEU A 22 -23.59 15.36 26.68
C LEU A 22 -22.73 16.08 25.63
N ILE A 23 -22.36 17.34 25.87
CA ILE A 23 -21.46 18.10 24.99
C ILE A 23 -20.11 17.39 24.88
N TRP A 24 -19.54 16.90 25.99
CA TRP A 24 -18.31 16.13 25.97
C TRP A 24 -18.43 14.82 25.17
N ILE A 25 -19.56 14.11 25.27
CA ILE A 25 -19.80 12.89 24.48
C ILE A 25 -19.83 13.21 22.98
N VAL A 26 -20.52 14.29 22.57
CA VAL A 26 -20.56 14.73 21.18
C VAL A 26 -19.16 15.11 20.70
N TYR A 27 -18.42 15.88 21.49
CA TYR A 27 -17.06 16.29 21.17
C TYR A 27 -16.13 15.07 21.03
N LEU A 28 -16.20 14.12 21.97
CA LEU A 28 -15.42 12.89 21.92
C LEU A 28 -15.76 12.05 20.68
N ASN A 29 -17.04 11.98 20.29
CA ASN A 29 -17.45 11.25 19.10
C ASN A 29 -16.86 11.86 17.82
N VAL A 30 -16.96 13.19 17.67
CA VAL A 30 -16.38 13.93 16.53
C VAL A 30 -14.86 13.79 16.51
N PHE A 31 -14.21 13.89 17.66
CA PHE A 31 -12.77 13.71 17.80
C PHE A 31 -12.34 12.30 17.41
N LEU A 32 -12.99 11.26 17.94
CA LEU A 32 -12.69 9.87 17.61
C LEU A 32 -12.94 9.54 16.13
N SER A 33 -13.99 10.09 15.54
CA SER A 33 -14.29 9.93 14.11
C SER A 33 -13.20 10.55 13.24
N SER A 34 -12.78 11.78 13.59
CA SER A 34 -11.73 12.50 12.88
C SER A 34 -10.37 11.80 13.03
N TYR A 35 -10.03 11.39 14.25
CA TYR A 35 -8.81 10.65 14.56
C TYR A 35 -8.75 9.33 13.77
N ARG A 36 -9.81 8.52 13.84
CA ARG A 36 -9.87 7.24 13.09
C ARG A 36 -9.78 7.41 11.57
N ARG A 37 -10.20 8.55 11.02
CA ARG A 37 -10.11 8.83 9.59
C ARG A 37 -8.72 9.30 9.17
N GLN A 38 -8.04 10.07 10.02
CA GLN A 38 -6.70 10.60 9.76
C GLN A 38 -5.61 9.53 9.85
N HIS A 39 -5.76 8.55 10.75
CA HIS A 39 -4.77 7.50 10.98
C HIS A 39 -4.85 6.32 9.99
N ARG A 40 -5.68 6.39 8.95
CA ARG A 40 -5.69 5.33 7.92
C ARG A 40 -4.58 5.62 6.91
N PRO A 41 -3.57 4.74 6.77
CA PRO A 41 -2.59 4.91 5.70
C PRO A 41 -3.31 4.91 4.35
N SER A 42 -2.77 5.58 3.35
CA SER A 42 -3.40 5.59 2.03
C SER A 42 -2.31 5.54 1.00
N ILE A 43 -2.04 4.35 0.46
CA ILE A 43 -1.00 4.20 -0.55
C ILE A 43 -1.64 4.28 -1.94
N LEU A 44 -1.16 5.23 -2.73
CA LEU A 44 -1.53 5.35 -4.13
C LEU A 44 -0.48 4.61 -4.97
N ILE A 45 -0.95 3.82 -5.92
CA ILE A 45 -0.11 3.18 -6.93
C ILE A 45 -0.54 3.76 -8.27
N THR A 46 0.37 4.39 -8.99
CA THR A 46 0.13 5.02 -10.30
C THR A 46 1.08 4.47 -11.34
N SER A 47 0.65 4.54 -12.61
CA SER A 47 1.48 4.19 -13.77
C SER A 47 1.65 5.44 -14.62
N GLY A 48 2.89 5.79 -14.97
CA GLY A 48 3.20 7.00 -15.73
C GLY A 48 4.54 6.89 -16.46
N ALA A 49 5.00 8.00 -17.04
CA ALA A 49 6.32 8.11 -17.69
C ALA A 49 6.65 6.98 -18.70
N GLY A 50 5.67 6.58 -19.52
CA GLY A 50 5.80 5.55 -20.55
C GLY A 50 4.45 5.01 -20.99
N ARG A 51 4.44 4.00 -21.87
CA ARG A 51 3.23 3.27 -22.29
C ARG A 51 3.42 1.78 -22.06
N GLY A 52 2.35 1.10 -21.67
CA GLY A 52 2.36 -0.35 -21.57
C GLY A 52 3.44 -0.88 -20.63
N MET A 53 4.21 -1.87 -21.10
CA MET A 53 5.34 -2.46 -20.36
C MET A 53 6.47 -1.47 -20.07
N HIS A 54 6.61 -0.40 -20.83
CA HIS A 54 7.63 0.63 -20.57
C HIS A 54 7.17 1.72 -19.60
N ALA A 55 5.90 1.69 -19.14
CA ALA A 55 5.45 2.62 -18.13
C ALA A 55 6.16 2.34 -16.79
N HIS A 56 6.47 3.42 -16.07
CA HIS A 56 6.97 3.38 -14.71
C HIS A 56 5.82 3.23 -13.72
N CYS A 57 6.03 2.45 -12.67
CA CYS A 57 5.10 2.31 -11.56
C CYS A 57 5.58 3.17 -10.38
N PHE A 58 4.73 4.09 -9.94
CA PHE A 58 4.99 4.96 -8.81
C PHE A 58 4.14 4.56 -7.61
N VAL A 59 4.72 4.69 -6.42
CA VAL A 59 4.07 4.42 -5.15
C VAL A 59 4.14 5.69 -4.31
N THR A 60 2.99 6.28 -4.01
CA THR A 60 2.88 7.51 -3.24
C THR A 60 2.21 7.23 -1.90
N ASN A 61 2.75 7.77 -0.81
CA ASN A 61 2.07 7.76 0.48
C ASN A 61 1.16 8.99 0.58
N LEU A 62 -0.16 8.80 0.52
CA LEU A 62 -1.17 9.83 0.78
C LEU A 62 -1.65 9.84 2.24
N GLY A 63 -1.13 8.94 3.08
CA GLY A 63 -1.39 8.94 4.52
C GLY A 63 -0.57 10.01 5.23
N LEU A 64 -1.04 10.45 6.39
CA LEU A 64 -0.35 11.44 7.22
C LEU A 64 0.87 10.85 7.97
N GLU A 65 0.86 9.54 8.19
CA GLU A 65 1.94 8.84 8.88
C GLU A 65 3.02 8.36 7.91
N PRO A 66 4.31 8.45 8.30
CA PRO A 66 5.37 7.84 7.54
C PRO A 66 5.24 6.32 7.57
N VAL A 67 5.45 5.71 6.40
CA VAL A 67 5.46 4.26 6.24
C VAL A 67 6.81 3.81 5.71
N TYR A 68 7.17 2.56 5.98
CA TYR A 68 8.34 1.94 5.39
C TYR A 68 7.89 0.90 4.38
N LEU A 69 8.32 1.07 3.13
CA LEU A 69 8.08 0.12 2.05
C LEU A 69 8.96 -1.10 2.26
N LEU A 70 8.34 -2.25 2.55
CA LEU A 70 9.02 -3.49 2.88
C LEU A 70 9.29 -4.34 1.64
N ASP A 71 8.28 -4.49 0.79
CA ASP A 71 8.34 -5.41 -0.34
C ASP A 71 7.26 -5.11 -1.38
N ILE A 72 7.47 -5.61 -2.60
CA ILE A 72 6.56 -5.47 -3.72
C ILE A 72 6.33 -6.83 -4.36
N MET A 73 5.07 -7.23 -4.41
CA MET A 73 4.63 -8.48 -4.99
C MET A 73 3.94 -8.22 -6.32
N LEU A 74 4.24 -9.03 -7.32
CA LEU A 74 3.51 -9.05 -8.57
C LEU A 74 2.77 -10.37 -8.72
N GLU A 75 1.49 -10.29 -9.03
CA GLU A 75 0.66 -11.43 -9.36
C GLU A 75 0.26 -11.34 -10.84
N LEU A 76 0.70 -12.33 -11.60
CA LEU A 76 0.43 -12.49 -13.02
C LEU A 76 -0.71 -13.49 -13.16
N THR A 77 -1.76 -13.12 -13.87
CA THR A 77 -2.86 -14.02 -14.18
C THR A 77 -2.91 -14.27 -15.68
N GLY A 78 -2.76 -15.53 -16.07
CA GLY A 78 -2.91 -15.96 -17.46
C GLY A 78 -4.38 -16.07 -17.90
N PRO A 79 -4.63 -16.26 -19.21
CA PRO A 79 -5.98 -16.41 -19.75
C PRO A 79 -6.72 -17.64 -19.20
N ASP A 80 -5.98 -18.67 -18.80
CA ASP A 80 -6.53 -19.90 -18.20
C ASP A 80 -6.95 -19.72 -16.73
N GLY A 81 -6.83 -18.51 -16.18
CA GLY A 81 -7.15 -18.19 -14.78
C GLY A 81 -6.09 -18.62 -13.77
N HIS A 82 -5.01 -19.27 -14.22
CA HIS A 82 -3.85 -19.56 -13.39
C HIS A 82 -3.15 -18.24 -12.99
N SER A 83 -3.07 -17.99 -11.68
CA SER A 83 -2.28 -16.88 -11.14
C SER A 83 -0.95 -17.37 -10.58
N VAL A 84 0.13 -16.71 -10.98
CA VAL A 84 1.47 -16.94 -10.45
C VAL A 84 1.93 -15.67 -9.75
N ARG A 85 2.44 -15.81 -8.54
CA ARG A 85 2.92 -14.69 -7.74
C ARG A 85 4.43 -14.72 -7.64
N ALA A 86 5.04 -13.62 -8.03
CA ALA A 86 6.44 -13.34 -7.84
C ALA A 86 6.62 -12.19 -6.85
N VAL A 87 7.75 -12.19 -6.17
CA VAL A 87 8.12 -11.20 -5.18
C VAL A 87 9.37 -10.53 -5.70
N ILE A 88 9.39 -9.20 -5.73
CA ILE A 88 10.50 -8.43 -6.28
C ILE A 88 11.01 -7.45 -5.22
N PRO A 89 11.85 -7.92 -4.28
CA PRO A 89 12.44 -7.04 -3.28
C PRO A 89 13.54 -6.14 -3.87
N GLU A 90 14.25 -6.57 -4.92
CA GLU A 90 15.49 -5.92 -5.38
C GLU A 90 15.42 -5.28 -6.78
N ARG A 91 16.13 -4.16 -6.94
CA ARG A 91 16.28 -3.45 -8.21
C ARG A 91 17.57 -3.85 -8.91
N THR A 92 17.59 -5.02 -9.55
CA THR A 92 18.79 -5.59 -10.19
C THR A 92 19.34 -4.77 -11.36
N GLU A 93 18.57 -3.83 -11.95
CA GLU A 93 19.04 -3.00 -13.10
C GLU A 93 20.23 -2.09 -12.76
N ARG A 94 20.42 -1.74 -11.48
CA ARG A 94 21.50 -0.83 -11.04
C ARG A 94 22.76 -1.56 -10.60
N TRP A 95 22.76 -2.90 -10.65
CA TRP A 95 23.91 -3.74 -10.32
C TRP A 95 24.83 -3.84 -11.53
N GLN A 96 25.47 -2.73 -11.93
CA GLN A 96 26.46 -2.77 -13.00
C GLN A 96 27.88 -3.03 -12.49
N ASP A 97 28.17 -2.84 -11.21
CA ASP A 97 29.46 -3.22 -10.61
C ASP A 97 29.36 -3.38 -9.07
N PRO A 98 29.57 -4.59 -8.51
CA PRO A 98 29.58 -4.82 -7.06
C PRO A 98 30.71 -4.09 -6.31
N SER A 99 31.71 -3.56 -7.03
CA SER A 99 32.92 -2.98 -6.44
C SER A 99 32.87 -1.47 -6.17
N VAL A 100 31.80 -0.77 -6.58
CA VAL A 100 31.68 0.71 -6.51
C VAL A 100 30.36 1.17 -5.87
N ILE A 101 29.76 0.38 -4.98
CA ILE A 101 28.47 0.74 -4.37
C ILE A 101 28.71 1.62 -3.13
N GLU A 102 28.57 2.94 -3.27
CA GLU A 102 28.43 3.84 -2.13
C GLU A 102 27.11 3.54 -1.37
N ALA A 103 27.06 3.76 -0.06
CA ALA A 103 25.90 3.41 0.77
C ALA A 103 24.59 4.10 0.33
N GLU A 104 24.70 5.26 -0.35
CA GLU A 104 23.58 6.00 -0.93
C GLU A 104 23.05 5.33 -2.21
N ASP A 105 23.93 4.68 -2.98
CA ASP A 105 23.58 3.88 -4.16
C ASP A 105 22.98 2.51 -3.79
N ALA A 106 23.37 1.93 -2.66
CA ALA A 106 22.75 0.70 -2.14
C ALA A 106 21.24 0.89 -1.82
N ARG A 107 20.86 2.06 -1.30
CA ARG A 107 19.44 2.44 -1.05
C ARG A 107 18.69 2.77 -2.34
N SER A 108 19.40 3.26 -3.36
CA SER A 108 18.85 3.55 -4.68
C SER A 108 18.64 2.27 -5.53
N ALA A 109 19.34 1.19 -5.16
CA ALA A 109 19.29 -0.15 -5.75
C ALA A 109 18.24 -1.10 -5.12
N THR A 110 17.51 -0.65 -4.10
CA THR A 110 16.39 -1.41 -3.52
C THR A 110 15.07 -0.67 -3.72
N ASN A 111 14.00 -1.44 -3.92
CA ASN A 111 12.63 -0.91 -3.91
C ASN A 111 12.11 -0.65 -2.49
N VAL A 112 12.97 -0.81 -1.49
CA VAL A 112 12.67 -0.74 -0.06
C VAL A 112 13.09 0.64 0.46
N GLY A 113 12.34 1.19 1.42
CA GLY A 113 12.73 2.44 2.05
C GLY A 113 11.59 3.20 2.75
N PRO A 114 11.93 4.25 3.51
CA PRO A 114 10.94 5.10 4.13
C PRO A 114 10.20 5.95 3.07
N LEU A 115 8.91 6.18 3.32
CA LEU A 115 8.01 7.03 2.55
C LEU A 115 7.25 7.93 3.52
N GLY A 116 7.66 9.20 3.57
CA GLY A 116 6.96 10.26 4.29
C GLY A 116 5.58 10.58 3.69
N SER A 117 4.80 11.38 4.40
CA SER A 117 3.49 11.83 3.90
C SER A 117 3.67 12.70 2.65
N GLY A 118 3.02 12.30 1.56
CA GLY A 118 3.09 12.97 0.26
C GLY A 118 4.31 12.56 -0.60
N GLU A 119 5.22 11.76 -0.07
CA GLU A 119 6.39 11.28 -0.83
C GLU A 119 6.00 10.19 -1.83
N GLU A 120 6.75 10.15 -2.93
CA GLU A 120 6.60 9.18 -4.02
C GLU A 120 7.91 8.43 -4.26
N LYS A 121 7.80 7.13 -4.52
CA LYS A 121 8.91 6.26 -4.90
C LYS A 121 8.62 5.64 -6.28
N ASP A 122 9.58 5.77 -7.19
CA ASP A 122 9.57 5.03 -8.47
C ASP A 122 10.07 3.60 -8.23
N ILE A 123 9.22 2.63 -8.57
CA ILE A 123 9.50 1.19 -8.47
C ILE A 123 10.18 0.65 -9.73
N GLY A 124 10.13 1.41 -10.82
CA GLY A 124 10.65 1.05 -12.12
C GLY A 124 9.58 0.60 -13.10
N ARG A 125 10.04 0.04 -14.23
CA ARG A 125 9.19 -0.31 -15.37
C ARG A 125 8.46 -1.63 -15.16
N PHE A 126 7.24 -1.72 -15.65
CA PHE A 126 6.46 -2.96 -15.61
C PHE A 126 7.15 -4.12 -16.32
N GLY A 127 7.78 -3.87 -17.48
CA GLY A 127 8.53 -4.87 -18.23
C GLY A 127 9.69 -5.45 -17.43
N THR A 128 10.51 -4.61 -16.80
CA THR A 128 11.60 -5.07 -15.95
C THR A 128 11.10 -5.87 -14.74
N MET A 129 10.02 -5.41 -14.10
CA MET A 129 9.41 -6.16 -13.01
C MET A 129 8.95 -7.54 -13.49
N LEU A 130 8.32 -7.62 -14.67
CA LEU A 130 7.90 -8.88 -15.26
C LEU A 130 9.09 -9.80 -15.55
N GLU A 131 10.14 -9.29 -16.18
CA GLU A 131 11.37 -10.06 -16.47
C GLU A 131 12.00 -10.64 -15.20
N ARG A 132 12.08 -9.84 -14.13
CA ARG A 132 12.58 -10.31 -12.82
C ARG A 132 11.66 -11.35 -12.19
N ALA A 133 10.35 -11.17 -12.31
CA ALA A 133 9.37 -12.16 -11.85
C ALA A 133 9.57 -13.51 -12.53
N CYS A 134 9.80 -13.51 -13.86
CA CYS A 134 10.14 -14.69 -14.64
C CYS A 134 11.46 -15.32 -14.21
N ALA A 135 12.51 -14.52 -14.02
CA ALA A 135 13.83 -15.01 -13.60
C ALA A 135 13.81 -15.65 -12.20
N ALA A 136 13.05 -15.09 -11.27
CA ALA A 136 12.97 -15.58 -9.89
C ALA A 136 12.09 -16.84 -9.73
N ASN A 137 11.22 -17.15 -10.71
CA ASN A 137 10.31 -18.28 -10.63
C ASN A 137 10.36 -19.13 -11.91
N PRO A 138 10.93 -20.35 -11.87
CA PRO A 138 11.00 -21.25 -13.03
C PRO A 138 9.63 -21.65 -13.60
N HIS A 139 8.56 -21.44 -12.84
CA HIS A 139 7.18 -21.70 -13.24
C HIS A 139 6.56 -20.57 -14.09
N ILE A 140 7.21 -19.42 -14.19
CA ILE A 140 6.77 -18.29 -15.01
C ILE A 140 7.62 -18.29 -16.27
N GLN A 141 7.07 -18.80 -17.37
CA GLN A 141 7.72 -18.70 -18.67
C GLN A 141 7.60 -17.27 -19.18
N ALA A 142 8.69 -16.71 -19.71
CA ALA A 142 8.72 -15.35 -20.25
C ALA A 142 7.71 -15.12 -21.38
N ASP A 143 7.29 -16.20 -22.06
CA ASP A 143 6.32 -16.18 -23.16
C ASP A 143 4.89 -16.55 -22.71
N MET A 144 4.63 -16.62 -21.40
CA MET A 144 3.28 -16.90 -20.92
C MET A 144 2.33 -15.74 -21.26
N PRO A 145 1.17 -16.00 -21.89
CA PRO A 145 0.19 -14.95 -22.12
C PRO A 145 -0.29 -14.41 -20.77
N VAL A 146 0.02 -13.14 -20.47
CA VAL A 146 -0.45 -12.45 -19.25
C VAL A 146 -1.69 -11.64 -19.61
N GLN A 147 -2.83 -11.95 -18.98
CA GLN A 147 -4.07 -11.19 -19.17
C GLN A 147 -4.21 -10.07 -18.14
N CYS A 148 -3.81 -10.34 -16.89
CA CYS A 148 -3.89 -9.39 -15.80
C CYS A 148 -2.60 -9.38 -14.97
N LEU A 149 -2.23 -8.19 -14.53
CA LEU A 149 -1.08 -7.91 -13.68
C LEU A 149 -1.56 -7.18 -12.43
N GLU A 150 -1.34 -7.74 -11.25
CA GLU A 150 -1.64 -7.07 -9.98
C GLU A 150 -0.37 -6.78 -9.21
N ILE A 151 -0.12 -5.50 -8.93
CA ILE A 151 0.97 -5.05 -8.09
C ILE A 151 0.43 -4.87 -6.69
N THR A 152 1.07 -5.52 -5.71
CA THR A 152 0.79 -5.36 -4.29
C THR A 152 2.03 -4.81 -3.59
N VAL A 153 1.88 -3.63 -3.01
CA VAL A 153 2.90 -2.94 -2.23
C VAL A 153 2.65 -3.26 -0.77
N VAL A 154 3.66 -3.75 -0.06
CA VAL A 154 3.59 -4.05 1.38
C VAL A 154 4.40 -3.03 2.14
N THR A 155 3.75 -2.38 3.11
CA THR A 155 4.35 -1.35 3.94
C THR A 155 4.15 -1.64 5.41
N ILE A 156 4.96 -1.02 6.27
CA ILE A 156 4.79 -1.04 7.72
C ILE A 156 4.73 0.40 8.23
N THR A 157 3.77 0.67 9.12
CA THR A 157 3.65 1.99 9.76
C THR A 157 4.72 2.16 10.83
N ALA A 158 5.35 3.33 10.92
CA ALA A 158 6.39 3.58 11.93
C ALA A 158 5.86 3.59 13.38
N SER A 159 4.60 3.99 13.57
CA SER A 159 3.95 4.19 14.88
C SER A 159 3.57 2.89 15.59
N HIS A 160 2.92 1.97 14.86
CA HIS A 160 2.32 0.76 15.44
C HIS A 160 2.92 -0.56 14.93
N ALA A 161 3.96 -0.49 14.07
CA ALA A 161 4.58 -1.65 13.44
C ALA A 161 3.56 -2.59 12.75
N GLU A 162 2.44 -2.03 12.26
CA GLU A 162 1.39 -2.81 11.62
C GLU A 162 1.65 -2.93 10.13
N LEU A 163 1.60 -4.17 9.63
CA LEU A 163 1.65 -4.43 8.20
C LEU A 163 0.41 -3.85 7.53
N CYS A 164 0.64 -3.05 6.51
CA CYS A 164 -0.34 -2.50 5.61
C CYS A 164 0.06 -2.86 4.18
N GLY A 165 -0.88 -2.72 3.25
CA GLY A 165 -0.53 -2.79 1.85
C GLY A 165 -1.55 -2.08 0.98
N ALA A 166 -1.22 -1.96 -0.29
CA ALA A 166 -2.18 -1.57 -1.32
C ALA A 166 -1.94 -2.42 -2.56
N SER A 167 -3.03 -2.83 -3.22
CA SER A 167 -2.94 -3.52 -4.50
C SER A 167 -3.60 -2.72 -5.61
N ARG A 168 -3.01 -2.75 -6.80
CA ARG A 168 -3.61 -2.21 -8.01
C ARG A 168 -3.46 -3.19 -9.15
N ARG A 169 -4.58 -3.47 -9.82
CA ARG A 169 -4.67 -4.40 -10.92
C ARG A 169 -4.74 -3.68 -12.26
N TYR A 170 -3.93 -4.15 -13.18
CA TYR A 170 -3.83 -3.71 -14.56
C TYR A 170 -4.23 -4.87 -15.47
N ARG A 171 -5.00 -4.58 -16.51
CA ARG A 171 -5.28 -5.50 -17.60
C ARG A 171 -4.26 -5.25 -18.70
N VAL A 172 -3.74 -6.33 -19.25
CA VAL A 172 -2.88 -6.30 -20.43
C VAL A 172 -3.80 -6.36 -21.65
N GLU A 173 -3.75 -5.35 -22.50
CA GLU A 173 -4.54 -5.28 -23.73
C GLU A 173 -3.58 -5.04 -24.91
N THR A 174 -3.85 -5.65 -26.05
CA THR A 174 -3.11 -5.34 -27.28
C THR A 174 -3.76 -4.13 -27.92
N GLY A 175 -2.99 -3.04 -28.03
CA GLY A 175 -3.41 -1.82 -28.72
C GLY A 175 -3.58 -2.05 -30.23
N PRO A 176 -4.25 -1.12 -30.93
CA PRO A 176 -4.51 -1.22 -32.37
C PRO A 176 -3.21 -1.29 -33.20
N ASP A 177 -2.11 -0.77 -32.69
CA ASP A 177 -0.79 -0.78 -33.33
C ASP A 177 0.02 -2.07 -33.01
N GLY A 178 -0.60 -3.07 -32.37
CA GLY A 178 0.08 -4.30 -31.93
C GLY A 178 0.94 -4.14 -30.67
N SER A 179 0.94 -2.95 -30.05
CA SER A 179 1.69 -2.70 -28.81
C SER A 179 0.95 -3.21 -27.57
N THR A 180 1.68 -3.73 -26.59
CA THR A 180 1.11 -4.17 -25.31
C THR A 180 0.80 -2.97 -24.43
N GLU A 181 -0.47 -2.66 -24.23
CA GLU A 181 -0.95 -1.61 -23.33
C GLU A 181 -1.34 -2.16 -21.94
N LEU A 182 -1.10 -1.36 -20.90
CA LEU A 182 -1.55 -1.64 -19.54
C LEU A 182 -2.68 -0.69 -19.18
N ARG A 183 -3.87 -1.25 -18.92
CA ARG A 183 -5.01 -0.46 -18.48
C ARG A 183 -5.34 -0.74 -17.02
N PRO A 184 -5.33 0.28 -16.14
CA PRO A 184 -5.74 0.07 -14.76
C PRO A 184 -7.21 -0.33 -14.71
N THR A 185 -7.52 -1.42 -14.01
CA THR A 185 -8.90 -1.90 -13.82
C THR A 185 -9.67 -1.07 -12.79
N THR A 186 -8.95 -0.40 -11.89
CA THR A 186 -9.51 0.44 -10.83
C THR A 186 -8.88 1.83 -10.82
N ILE A 187 -9.69 2.83 -10.50
CA ILE A 187 -9.24 4.22 -10.31
C ILE A 187 -8.33 4.31 -9.08
N LYS A 188 -8.75 3.69 -7.97
CA LYS A 188 -8.01 3.68 -6.70
C LYS A 188 -7.33 2.33 -6.47
N ALA A 189 -6.17 2.36 -5.82
CA ALA A 189 -5.55 1.15 -5.28
C ALA A 189 -6.39 0.62 -4.11
N ARG A 190 -6.59 -0.69 -4.07
CA ARG A 190 -7.29 -1.39 -3.00
C ARG A 190 -6.40 -1.42 -1.76
N GLN A 191 -6.81 -0.75 -0.69
CA GLN A 191 -6.06 -0.75 0.56
C GLN A 191 -6.25 -2.07 1.32
N LEU A 192 -5.14 -2.70 1.72
CA LEU A 192 -5.06 -3.96 2.45
C LEU A 192 -4.75 -3.68 3.92
N GLN A 193 -5.74 -3.21 4.66
CA GLN A 193 -5.59 -2.75 6.06
C GLN A 193 -6.40 -3.52 7.08
N GLY A 194 -7.39 -4.30 6.62
CA GLY A 194 -8.23 -5.10 7.52
C GLY A 194 -7.45 -6.24 8.17
N TYR A 195 -7.92 -6.70 9.33
CA TYR A 195 -7.30 -7.81 10.07
C TYR A 195 -7.03 -9.05 9.20
N MET A 196 -7.97 -9.42 8.32
CA MET A 196 -7.79 -10.54 7.39
C MET A 196 -6.70 -10.27 6.35
N ALA A 197 -6.61 -9.04 5.83
CA ALA A 197 -5.59 -8.65 4.87
C ALA A 197 -4.20 -8.68 5.52
N ARG A 198 -4.09 -8.17 6.75
CA ARG A 198 -2.86 -8.26 7.56
C ARG A 198 -2.42 -9.70 7.74
N ARG A 199 -3.33 -10.57 8.20
CA ARG A 199 -3.02 -12.00 8.40
C ARG A 199 -2.66 -12.72 7.09
N ARG A 200 -3.14 -12.24 5.95
CA ARG A 200 -2.73 -12.74 4.62
C ARG A 200 -1.31 -12.27 4.29
N LEU A 201 -1.04 -10.97 4.40
CA LEU A 201 0.29 -10.39 4.17
C LEU A 201 1.37 -11.02 5.06
N THR A 202 1.10 -11.18 6.36
CA THR A 202 2.02 -11.84 7.29
C THR A 202 2.30 -13.29 6.89
N ARG A 203 1.27 -14.04 6.45
CA ARG A 203 1.45 -15.42 5.99
C ARG A 203 2.27 -15.49 4.70
N GLU A 204 2.10 -14.51 3.82
CA GLU A 204 2.84 -14.43 2.56
C GLU A 204 4.31 -14.08 2.81
N MET A 205 4.59 -13.09 3.68
CA MET A 205 5.95 -12.77 4.09
C MET A 205 6.63 -13.91 4.87
N ALA A 206 5.90 -14.60 5.74
CA ALA A 206 6.44 -15.75 6.47
C ALA A 206 6.82 -16.92 5.53
N ARG A 207 6.11 -17.11 4.41
CA ARG A 207 6.46 -18.12 3.41
C ARG A 207 7.74 -17.78 2.65
N GLN A 208 8.02 -16.49 2.43
CA GLN A 208 9.27 -16.05 1.82
C GLN A 208 10.46 -16.29 2.76
N LEU A 209 10.34 -15.87 4.03
CA LEU A 209 11.38 -16.10 5.05
C LEU A 209 11.70 -17.60 5.25
N GLY A 210 10.71 -18.48 5.05
CA GLY A 210 10.92 -19.93 5.11
C GLY A 210 11.55 -20.55 3.85
N ARG A 211 11.66 -19.81 2.74
CA ARG A 211 12.29 -20.26 1.49
C ARG A 211 13.79 -19.96 1.43
N GLU A 212 14.31 -19.12 2.32
CA GLU A 212 15.74 -18.75 2.43
C GLU A 212 16.52 -19.60 3.47
N ARG A 213 15.96 -20.73 3.90
CA ARG A 213 16.67 -21.75 4.70
C ARG A 213 16.77 -23.06 3.93
#